data_AF-A0AAD9PCU6-F1
#
_entry.id   AF-A0AAD9PCU6-F1
#
_cell.length_a   1.000
_cell.length_b   1.000
_cell.length_c   1.000
_cell.angle_alpha   90.00
_cell.angle_beta   90.00
_cell.angle_gamma   90.00
#
_symmetry.space_group_name_H-M   'P 1'
#
loop_
_entity.id
_entity.type
_entity.pdbx_description
1 polymer ?
#
loop_
_entity_poly.entity_id
_entity_poly.type
_entity_poly.pdbx_seq_one_letter_code
_entity_poly.pdbx_strand_id
1 'polypeptide(L)'
;MASFDTKQHVNFPTHIHGHWLDILITRSSCKNIQTPTVADDLSDHNTVIADLKVPIGPGVSKHNVFYRAIHSINIVSFMTDIITSDLVTHPKEHVSDLYKQYRQIPKTLLDKHAPIKSKSVSQKPPALG
;
A
#
# COMPACT_ATOMS: atom_id res chain seq x y z
N MET A 1 -30.62 -14.02 -32.12
CA MET A 1 -29.14 -14.11 -32.09
C MET A 1 -28.63 -13.21 -30.99
N ALA A 2 -27.94 -13.74 -29.99
CA ALA A 2 -27.38 -12.93 -28.91
C ALA A 2 -26.10 -12.25 -29.42
N SER A 3 -26.04 -10.92 -29.34
CA SER A 3 -24.80 -10.17 -29.56
C SER A 3 -23.98 -10.21 -28.27
N PHE A 4 -22.72 -10.62 -28.34
CA PHE A 4 -21.84 -10.79 -27.17
C PHE A 4 -21.28 -9.48 -26.60
N ASP A 5 -21.82 -8.33 -27.02
CA ASP A 5 -21.38 -6.98 -26.64
C ASP A 5 -19.84 -6.81 -26.75
N THR A 6 -19.29 -7.24 -27.89
CA THR A 6 -17.87 -7.17 -28.20
C THR A 6 -17.57 -6.19 -29.33
N LYS A 7 -16.38 -5.62 -29.29
CA LYS A 7 -15.82 -4.74 -30.32
C LYS A 7 -14.45 -5.27 -30.74
N GLN A 8 -14.30 -5.58 -32.02
CA GLN A 8 -12.99 -5.82 -32.64
C GLN A 8 -12.35 -4.48 -33.02
N HIS A 9 -11.05 -4.34 -32.80
CA HIS A 9 -10.32 -3.09 -33.03
C HIS A 9 -9.34 -3.15 -34.21
N VAL A 10 -8.86 -4.34 -34.58
CA VAL A 10 -8.03 -4.52 -35.78
C VAL A 10 -8.93 -4.39 -37.01
N ASN A 11 -8.62 -3.41 -37.86
CA ASN A 11 -9.36 -3.08 -39.09
C ASN A 11 -8.47 -3.11 -40.34
N PHE A 12 -7.33 -3.81 -40.27
CA PHE A 12 -6.33 -3.92 -41.32
C PHE A 12 -5.82 -5.36 -41.45
N PRO A 13 -5.29 -5.76 -42.63
CA PRO A 13 -4.62 -7.04 -42.79
C PRO A 13 -3.38 -7.18 -41.91
N THR A 14 -3.28 -8.32 -41.24
CA THR A 14 -2.15 -8.66 -40.36
C THR A 14 -1.18 -9.65 -40.99
N HIS A 15 -1.47 -10.11 -42.20
CA HIS A 15 -0.63 -11.05 -42.94
C HIS A 15 -0.36 -10.53 -44.35
N ILE A 16 0.82 -10.82 -44.90
CA ILE A 16 1.26 -10.32 -46.23
C ILE A 16 0.33 -10.70 -47.39
N HIS A 17 -0.47 -11.75 -47.23
CA HIS A 17 -1.48 -12.17 -48.21
C HIS A 17 -2.84 -11.44 -48.04
N GLY A 18 -2.90 -10.37 -47.24
CA GLY A 18 -4.10 -9.57 -47.05
C GLY A 18 -5.11 -10.16 -46.05
N HIS A 19 -4.72 -11.15 -45.24
CA HIS A 19 -5.61 -11.83 -44.30
C HIS A 19 -5.61 -11.17 -42.90
N TRP A 20 -6.71 -11.37 -42.16
CA TRP A 20 -6.93 -10.84 -40.81
C TRP A 20 -6.87 -12.01 -39.81
N LEU A 21 -5.66 -12.47 -39.50
CA LEU A 21 -5.46 -13.63 -38.62
C LEU A 21 -5.30 -13.21 -37.16
N ASP A 22 -4.77 -12.01 -36.93
CA ASP A 22 -4.46 -11.49 -35.61
C ASP A 22 -5.51 -10.46 -35.20
N ILE A 23 -6.24 -10.74 -34.13
CA ILE A 23 -7.41 -9.95 -33.71
C ILE A 23 -7.27 -9.42 -32.29
N LEU A 24 -7.78 -8.21 -32.08
CA LEU A 24 -7.89 -7.58 -30.77
C LEU A 24 -9.37 -7.27 -30.49
N ILE A 25 -9.94 -7.95 -29.50
CA ILE A 25 -11.35 -7.83 -29.14
C ILE A 25 -11.47 -7.37 -27.70
N THR A 26 -12.35 -6.40 -27.45
CA THR A 26 -12.77 -6.00 -26.10
C THR A 26 -14.28 -6.10 -25.97
N ARG A 27 -14.80 -5.90 -24.75
CA ARG A 27 -16.22 -5.54 -24.58
C ARG A 27 -16.47 -4.17 -25.21
N SER A 28 -17.68 -3.91 -25.73
CA SER A 28 -18.04 -2.60 -26.29
C SER A 28 -17.97 -1.48 -25.25
N SER A 29 -18.17 -1.81 -23.98
CA SER A 29 -18.05 -0.88 -22.85
C SER A 29 -16.60 -0.49 -22.51
N CYS A 30 -15.59 -1.18 -23.06
CA CYS A 30 -14.19 -0.85 -22.82
C CYS A 30 -13.81 0.43 -23.57
N LYS A 31 -13.45 1.47 -22.82
CA LYS A 31 -13.01 2.78 -23.36
C LYS A 31 -11.50 2.99 -23.24
N ASN A 32 -10.79 1.98 -22.76
CA ASN A 32 -9.41 2.08 -22.32
C ASN A 32 -8.41 1.72 -23.40
N ILE A 33 -8.86 1.33 -24.59
CA ILE A 33 -8.00 0.92 -25.69
C ILE A 33 -7.99 1.97 -26.79
N GLN A 34 -6.80 2.36 -27.24
CA GLN A 34 -6.65 3.19 -28.43
C GLN A 34 -6.75 2.33 -29.69
N THR A 35 -7.05 2.97 -30.83
CA THR A 35 -7.10 2.28 -32.12
C THR A 35 -5.74 1.63 -32.41
N PRO A 36 -5.68 0.32 -32.71
CA PRO A 36 -4.45 -0.36 -33.03
C PRO A 36 -3.79 0.21 -34.28
N THR A 37 -2.46 0.21 -34.29
CA THR A 37 -1.66 0.54 -35.46
C THR A 37 -0.89 -0.69 -35.93
N VAL A 38 -0.43 -0.62 -37.18
CA VAL A 38 0.40 -1.65 -37.80
C VAL A 38 1.84 -1.17 -37.88
N ALA A 39 2.79 -2.06 -37.59
CA ALA A 39 4.19 -1.87 -37.92
C ALA A 39 4.63 -3.02 -38.82
N ASP A 40 5.31 -2.69 -39.92
CA ASP A 40 5.90 -3.67 -40.83
C ASP A 40 7.17 -4.22 -40.18
N ASP A 41 7.17 -5.51 -39.89
CA ASP A 41 8.31 -6.23 -39.34
C ASP A 41 8.71 -7.40 -40.26
N LEU A 42 9.89 -7.95 -40.01
CA LEU A 42 10.64 -8.91 -40.86
C LEU A 42 9.99 -10.31 -41.03
N SER A 43 8.66 -10.43 -40.89
CA SER A 43 7.85 -11.66 -40.95
C SER A 43 6.72 -11.53 -41.97
N ASP A 44 6.11 -12.65 -42.33
CA ASP A 44 4.84 -12.72 -43.05
C ASP A 44 3.63 -12.24 -42.24
N HIS A 45 3.79 -12.01 -40.93
CA HIS A 45 2.82 -11.34 -40.06
C HIS A 45 3.26 -9.91 -39.71
N ASN A 46 2.31 -8.97 -39.76
CA ASN A 46 2.47 -7.59 -39.35
C ASN A 46 2.23 -7.43 -37.85
N THR A 47 3.05 -6.61 -37.19
CA THR A 47 2.91 -6.35 -35.76
C THR A 47 1.70 -5.44 -35.48
N VAL A 48 0.76 -5.92 -34.66
CA VAL A 48 -0.38 -5.14 -34.16
C VAL A 48 0.00 -4.46 -32.84
N ILE A 49 0.04 -3.13 -32.83
CA ILE A 49 0.39 -2.33 -31.65
C ILE A 49 -0.88 -1.65 -31.13
N ALA A 50 -1.17 -1.79 -29.84
CA ALA A 50 -2.30 -1.12 -29.21
C ALA A 50 -1.95 -0.62 -27.80
N ASP A 51 -2.33 0.62 -27.53
CA ASP A 51 -2.15 1.23 -26.20
C ASP A 51 -3.35 0.99 -25.30
N LEU A 52 -3.12 0.39 -24.13
CA LEU A 52 -4.12 0.20 -23.09
C LEU A 52 -3.91 1.21 -21.95
N LYS A 53 -4.87 2.13 -21.79
CA LYS A 53 -4.96 3.05 -20.66
C LYS A 53 -5.54 2.33 -19.45
N VAL A 54 -4.70 1.67 -18.67
CA VAL A 54 -5.12 1.08 -17.40
C VAL A 54 -5.31 2.20 -16.37
N PRO A 55 -6.52 2.38 -15.81
CA PRO A 55 -6.70 3.36 -14.75
C PRO A 55 -5.83 2.95 -13.56
N ILE A 56 -4.90 3.83 -13.19
CA ILE A 56 -4.20 3.70 -11.92
C ILE A 56 -5.28 3.90 -10.86
N GLY A 57 -5.53 2.87 -10.05
CA GLY A 57 -6.53 2.93 -8.98
C GLY A 57 -6.29 4.14 -8.06
N PRO A 58 -7.28 4.56 -7.25
CA PRO A 58 -7.11 5.67 -6.32
C PRO A 58 -5.82 5.43 -5.54
N GLY A 59 -4.90 6.39 -5.64
CA GLY A 59 -3.55 6.27 -5.09
C GLY A 59 -3.65 5.75 -3.66
N VAL A 60 -2.87 4.71 -3.35
CA VAL A 60 -2.88 4.07 -2.03
C VAL A 60 -2.81 5.16 -0.96
N SER A 61 -3.87 5.30 -0.17
CA SER A 61 -3.90 6.30 0.89
C SER A 61 -2.80 5.95 1.88
N LYS A 62 -1.88 6.90 2.07
CA LYS A 62 -0.86 6.80 3.10
C LYS A 62 -1.43 7.38 4.38
N HIS A 63 -1.42 6.59 5.44
CA HIS A 63 -1.71 7.10 6.78
C HIS A 63 -0.51 6.89 7.69
N ASN A 64 -0.36 7.78 8.68
CA ASN A 64 0.68 7.65 9.68
C ASN A 64 0.17 6.77 10.82
N VAL A 65 0.94 5.75 11.16
CA VAL A 65 0.73 4.98 12.39
C VAL A 65 1.77 5.38 13.42
N PHE A 66 1.34 5.56 14.66
CA PHE A 66 2.20 5.86 15.80
C PHE A 66 2.43 4.58 16.60
N TYR A 67 3.66 4.33 17.01
CA TYR A 67 4.03 3.11 17.74
C TYR A 67 5.21 3.36 18.67
N ARG A 68 5.41 2.46 19.64
CA ARG A 68 6.62 2.40 20.47
C ARG A 68 7.35 1.10 20.20
N ALA A 69 8.65 1.16 20.04
CA ALA A 69 9.48 -0.03 19.85
C ALA A 69 9.79 -0.70 21.21
N ILE A 70 8.74 -1.19 21.90
CA ILE A 70 8.87 -1.78 23.25
C ILE A 70 9.84 -2.97 23.26
N HIS A 71 9.86 -3.75 22.18
CA HIS A 71 10.78 -4.87 22.00
C HIS A 71 12.26 -4.45 21.93
N SER A 72 12.56 -3.17 21.67
CA SER A 72 13.93 -2.64 21.57
C SER A 72 14.40 -1.98 22.87
N ILE A 73 13.63 -2.04 23.96
CA ILE A 73 14.04 -1.48 25.24
C ILE A 73 15.28 -2.21 25.75
N ASN A 74 16.31 -1.46 26.15
CA ASN A 74 17.41 -2.01 26.92
C ASN A 74 16.91 -2.34 28.34
N ILE A 75 16.66 -3.62 28.60
CA ILE A 75 16.05 -4.08 29.86
C ILE A 75 16.89 -3.69 31.07
N VAL A 76 18.22 -3.79 31.00
CA VAL A 76 19.11 -3.46 32.12
C VAL A 76 18.97 -1.98 32.50
N SER A 77 19.07 -1.08 31.52
CA SER A 77 18.94 0.36 31.77
C SER A 77 17.54 0.74 32.24
N PHE A 78 16.51 0.10 31.69
CA PHE A 78 15.12 0.33 32.09
C PHE A 78 14.87 -0.09 33.54
N MET A 79 15.34 -1.27 33.95
CA MET A 79 15.22 -1.75 35.32
C MET A 79 16.00 -0.89 36.31
N THR A 80 17.22 -0.47 35.96
CA THR A 80 18.01 0.46 36.77
C THR A 80 17.25 1.76 37.01
N ASP A 81 16.65 2.33 35.97
CA ASP A 81 15.86 3.56 36.11
C ASP A 81 14.58 3.36 36.94
N ILE A 82 13.94 2.19 36.87
CA ILE A 82 12.79 1.87 37.74
C ILE A 82 13.21 1.84 39.20
N ILE A 83 14.27 1.09 39.54
CA ILE A 83 14.72 0.88 40.92
C ILE A 83 15.25 2.18 41.54
N THR A 84 15.85 3.05 40.73
CA THR A 84 16.35 4.35 41.19
C THR A 84 15.28 5.45 41.18
N SER A 85 14.12 5.22 40.56
CA SER A 85 13.05 6.21 40.49
C SER A 85 12.43 6.53 41.86
N ASP A 86 11.87 7.73 41.97
CA ASP A 86 11.14 8.19 43.17
C ASP A 86 10.00 7.25 43.58
N LEU A 87 9.44 6.47 42.64
CA LEU A 87 8.40 5.50 42.95
C LEU A 87 8.88 4.43 43.94
N VAL A 88 10.17 4.07 43.85
CA VAL A 88 10.80 3.04 44.67
C VAL A 88 11.60 3.67 45.82
N THR A 89 12.35 4.74 45.54
CA THR A 89 13.25 5.35 46.52
C THR A 89 12.54 6.33 47.47
N HIS A 90 11.48 7.00 47.01
CA HIS A 90 10.76 8.04 47.76
C HIS A 90 9.25 7.99 47.50
N PRO A 91 8.59 6.85 47.82
CA PRO A 91 7.14 6.72 47.61
C PRO A 91 6.39 7.76 48.45
N LYS A 92 5.40 8.43 47.86
CA LYS A 92 4.55 9.36 48.63
C LYS A 92 3.72 8.63 49.66
N GLU A 93 3.55 9.26 50.82
CA GLU A 93 2.79 8.73 51.95
C GLU A 93 1.29 8.78 51.72
N HIS A 94 0.80 9.83 51.04
CA HIS A 94 -0.61 9.97 50.72
C HIS A 94 -0.98 9.18 49.47
N VAL A 95 -2.03 8.36 49.59
CA VAL A 95 -2.53 7.48 48.52
C VAL A 95 -2.77 8.24 47.21
N SER A 96 -3.34 9.44 47.28
CA SER A 96 -3.60 10.29 46.11
C SER A 96 -2.32 10.66 45.35
N ASP A 97 -1.24 10.93 46.07
CA ASP A 97 0.02 11.36 45.46
C ASP A 97 0.87 10.16 45.05
N LEU A 98 0.77 9.05 45.78
CA LEU A 98 1.35 7.77 45.37
C LEU A 98 0.73 7.27 44.06
N TYR A 99 -0.59 7.40 43.89
CA TYR A 99 -1.27 7.09 42.64
C TYR A 99 -0.75 7.94 41.48
N LYS A 100 -0.54 9.25 41.70
CA LYS A 100 0.05 10.14 40.69
C LYS A 100 1.48 9.71 40.34
N GLN A 101 2.31 9.41 41.34
CA GLN A 101 3.67 8.90 41.12
C GLN A 101 3.65 7.61 40.29
N TYR A 102 2.85 6.62 40.70
CA TYR A 102 2.71 5.35 40.01
C TYR A 102 2.23 5.51 38.56
N ARG A 103 1.36 6.48 38.28
CA ARG A 103 0.89 6.72 36.92
C ARG A 103 1.91 7.45 36.06
N GLN A 104 2.60 8.42 36.63
CA GLN A 104 3.47 9.33 35.87
C GLN A 104 4.87 8.75 35.63
N ILE A 105 5.47 8.10 36.64
CA ILE A 105 6.86 7.63 36.55
C ILE A 105 7.04 6.53 35.49
N PRO A 106 6.22 5.45 35.45
CA PRO A 106 6.32 4.47 34.37
C PRO A 106 6.08 5.07 32.99
N LYS A 107 5.21 6.08 32.89
CA LYS A 107 4.97 6.80 31.63
C LYS A 107 6.22 7.54 31.17
N THR A 108 6.88 8.30 32.05
CA THR A 108 8.11 9.03 31.70
C THR A 108 9.26 8.09 31.39
N LEU A 109 9.38 6.97 32.11
CA LEU A 109 10.36 5.93 31.81
C LEU A 109 10.08 5.29 30.44
N LEU A 110 8.82 5.03 30.11
CA LEU A 110 8.46 4.51 28.79
C LEU A 110 8.73 5.55 27.68
N ASP A 111 8.54 6.84 27.94
CA ASP A 111 8.93 7.92 27.03
C ASP A 111 10.44 8.01 26.81
N LYS A 112 11.24 7.79 27.86
CA LYS A 112 12.71 7.75 27.78
C LYS A 112 13.22 6.54 27.00
N HIS A 113 12.70 5.35 27.29
CA HIS A 113 13.24 4.07 26.79
C HIS A 113 12.59 3.57 25.50
N ALA A 114 11.35 3.97 25.23
CA ALA A 114 10.63 3.63 24.02
C ALA A 114 9.78 4.82 23.55
N PRO A 115 10.41 5.90 23.04
CA PRO A 115 9.70 7.08 22.57
C PRO A 115 8.73 6.73 21.44
N ILE A 116 7.67 7.52 21.31
CA ILE A 116 6.70 7.38 20.21
C ILE A 116 7.42 7.65 18.89
N LYS A 117 7.30 6.72 17.97
CA LYS A 117 7.75 6.81 16.59
C LYS A 117 6.53 6.83 15.66
N SER A 118 6.68 7.38 14.47
CA SER A 118 5.68 7.29 13.41
C SER A 118 6.26 6.57 12.19
N LYS A 119 5.39 5.90 11.42
CA LYS A 119 5.72 5.42 10.08
C LYS A 119 4.52 5.60 9.15
N SER A 120 4.81 5.90 7.89
CA SER A 120 3.79 5.99 6.85
C SER A 120 3.49 4.60 6.30
N VAL A 121 2.22 4.19 6.32
CA VAL A 121 1.77 2.88 5.85
C VAL A 121 0.76 3.05 4.72
N SER A 122 1.00 2.29 3.66
CA SER A 122 0.12 2.17 2.51
C SER A 122 -1.10 1.32 2.85
N GLN A 123 -2.30 1.88 2.74
CA GLN A 123 -3.55 1.13 2.87
C GLN A 123 -3.96 0.56 1.50
N LYS A 124 -3.91 -0.76 1.34
CA LYS A 124 -4.43 -1.40 0.13
C LYS A 124 -5.94 -1.15 0.08
N PRO A 125 -6.51 -0.69 -1.05
CA PRO A 125 -7.95 -0.58 -1.17
C PRO A 125 -8.60 -1.93 -0.89
N PRO A 126 -9.82 -1.95 -0.32
CA PRO A 126 -10.57 -3.19 -0.14
C PRO A 126 -10.65 -3.93 -1.48
N ALA A 127 -10.49 -5.26 -1.46
CA ALA A 127 -10.81 -6.04 -2.64
C ALA A 127 -12.27 -5.77 -3.00
N LEU A 128 -12.52 -5.34 -4.24
CA LEU A 128 -13.88 -5.26 -4.79
C LEU A 128 -14.43 -6.69 -4.76
N GLY A 129 -15.39 -6.92 -3.86
CA GLY A 129 -16.21 -8.13 -3.82
C GLY A 129 -17.38 -8.07 -4.81
#